data_AF-A0A1V5CRA8-F1
#
_entry.id   AF-A0A1V5CRA8-F1
#
_cell.length_a   1.000
_cell.length_b   1.000
_cell.length_c   1.000
_cell.angle_alpha   90.00
_cell.angle_beta   90.00
_cell.angle_gamma   90.00
#
_symmetry.space_group_name_H-M   'P 1'
#
loop_
_entity.id
_entity.type
_entity.pdbx_description
1 polymer ?
#
loop_
_entity_poly.entity_id
_entity_poly.type
_entity_poly.pdbx_seq_one_letter_code
_entity_poly.pdbx_strand_id
1 'polypeptide(L)' 'MDEMRPDRLEKGIRFGCGSLLGIGLGIIVFFRFFLGHLSWIIPCLVGAVVCGFLAMRYGDNFWRKAIRYWYWW' A
#
# COMPACT_ATOMS: atom_id res chain seq x y z
N MET A 1 -21.26 -17.63 -12.33
CA MET A 1 -20.24 -16.65 -12.71
C MET A 1 -18.92 -17.24 -12.28
N ASP A 2 -18.14 -17.74 -13.23
CA ASP A 2 -16.84 -18.35 -12.92
C ASP A 2 -15.93 -17.32 -12.25
N GLU A 3 -15.50 -17.64 -11.04
CA GLU A 3 -14.55 -16.85 -10.25
C GLU A 3 -13.17 -16.97 -10.91
N MET A 4 -12.95 -16.17 -11.95
CA MET A 4 -11.72 -16.17 -12.73
C MET A 4 -10.58 -15.74 -11.80
N ARG A 5 -9.69 -16.68 -11.48
CA ARG A 5 -8.53 -16.40 -10.62
C ARG A 5 -7.74 -15.24 -11.22
N PRO A 6 -7.29 -14.26 -10.42
CA PRO A 6 -6.62 -13.08 -10.94
C PRO A 6 -5.36 -13.46 -11.72
N ASP A 7 -5.28 -12.99 -12.97
CA ASP A 7 -4.15 -13.19 -13.86
C ASP A 7 -2.86 -12.61 -13.27
N ARG A 8 -1.71 -13.09 -13.75
CA ARG A 8 -0.40 -12.60 -13.27
C ARG A 8 -0.26 -11.08 -13.44
N LEU A 9 -0.84 -10.52 -14.49
CA LEU A 9 -0.85 -9.09 -14.78
C LEU A 9 -1.70 -8.32 -13.77
N GLU A 10 -2.90 -8.81 -13.44
CA GLU A 10 -3.77 -8.21 -12.42
C GLU A 10 -3.11 -8.20 -11.03
N LYS A 11 -2.43 -9.30 -10.67
CA LYS A 11 -1.65 -9.36 -9.43
C LYS A 11 -0.49 -8.35 -9.41
N GLY A 12 0.18 -8.16 -10.54
CA GLY A 12 1.23 -7.16 -10.70
C GLY A 12 0.72 -5.74 -10.53
N ILE A 13 -0.42 -5.41 -11.16
CA ILE A 13 -1.08 -4.11 -11.02
C ILE A 13 -1.50 -3.87 -9.57
N ARG A 14 -2.12 -4.87 -8.91
CA ARG A 14 -2.49 -4.78 -7.49
C ARG A 14 -1.29 -4.51 -6.58
N PHE A 15 -0.18 -5.22 -6.80
CA PHE A 15 1.05 -4.99 -6.05
C PHE A 15 1.61 -3.59 -6.31
N GLY A 16 1.66 -3.14 -7.57
CA GLY A 16 2.16 -1.82 -7.94
C GLY A 16 1.35 -0.68 -7.30
N CYS A 17 0.02 -0.72 -7.43
CA CYS A 17 -0.86 0.27 -6.82
C CYS A 17 -0.80 0.24 -5.28
N GLY A 18 -0.75 -0.95 -4.68
CA GLY A 18 -0.59 -1.08 -3.23
C GLY A 18 0.77 -0.53 -2.75
N SER A 19 1.84 -0.77 -3.51
CA SER A 19 3.18 -0.28 -3.18
C SER A 19 3.25 1.24 -3.25
N LEU A 20 2.67 1.86 -4.28
CA LEU A 20 2.56 3.31 -4.41
C LEU A 20 1.83 3.95 -3.22
N LEU A 21 0.70 3.36 -2.80
CA LEU A 21 -0.03 3.82 -1.62
C LEU A 21 0.84 3.70 -0.35
N GLY A 22 1.56 2.59 -0.22
CA GLY A 22 2.48 2.35 0.88
C GLY A 22 3.63 3.36 0.96
N ILE A 23 4.22 3.74 -0.18
CA ILE A 23 5.24 4.81 -0.24
C ILE A 23 4.65 6.14 0.24
N GLY A 24 3.46 6.51 -0.25
CA GLY A 24 2.79 7.73 0.15
C GLY A 24 2.55 7.80 1.66
N LEU A 25 2.06 6.70 2.26
CA LEU A 25 1.90 6.59 3.71
C LEU A 25 3.24 6.68 4.46
N GLY A 26 4.29 6.03 3.94
CA GLY A 26 5.63 6.10 4.52
C GLY A 26 6.18 7.53 4.54
N ILE A 27 5.96 8.30 3.48
CA ILE A 27 6.35 9.73 3.41
C ILE A 27 5.56 10.55 4.44
N ILE A 28 4.24 10.37 4.52
CA ILE A 28 3.38 11.09 5.48
C ILE A 28 3.83 10.83 6.92
N VAL A 29 4.08 9.56 7.27
CA VAL A 29 4.57 9.17 8.60
C VAL A 29 5.95 9.76 8.86
N PHE A 30 6.85 9.75 7.87
CA PHE A 30 8.16 10.36 7.99
C PHE A 30 8.08 11.87 8.30
N PHE A 31 7.30 12.63 7.53
CA PHE A 31 7.10 14.06 7.76
C PHE A 31 6.51 14.37 9.14
N ARG A 32 5.65 13.48 9.66
CA ARG A 32 4.97 13.71 10.94
C ARG A 32 5.81 13.34 12.16
N PHE A 33 6.74 12.39 12.04
CA PHE A 33 7.46 11.83 13.20
C PHE A 33 8.99 11.97 13.14
N PHE A 34 9.60 12.12 11.96
CA PHE A 34 11.04 11.91 11.78
C PHE A 34 11.77 13.03 11.04
N LEU A 35 11.29 14.28 11.17
CA LEU A 35 11.89 15.50 10.58
C LEU A 35 13.40 15.71 10.88
N GLY A 36 14.00 14.94 11.79
CA GLY A 36 15.43 15.03 12.15
C GLY A 36 16.34 13.88 11.68
N HIS A 37 15.81 12.76 11.16
CA HIS A 37 16.62 11.59 10.80
C HIS A 37 16.61 11.35 9.28
N LEU A 38 17.80 11.16 8.69
CA LEU A 38 18.01 11.01 7.24
C LEU A 38 17.45 9.71 6.63
N SER A 39 16.79 8.87 7.43
CA SER A 39 16.39 7.50 7.06
C SER A 39 14.94 7.40 6.59
N TRP A 40 14.46 8.37 5.79
CA TRP A 40 13.12 8.37 5.19
C TRP A 40 12.86 7.19 4.25
N ILE A 41 13.92 6.57 3.72
CA ILE A 41 13.84 5.42 2.82
C ILE A 41 13.26 4.19 3.51
N ILE A 42 13.55 3.98 4.80
CA ILE A 42 13.11 2.80 5.55
C ILE A 42 11.58 2.75 5.69
N PRO A 43 10.89 3.78 6.23
CA PRO A 43 9.43 3.75 6.35
C PRO A 43 8.74 3.68 4.97
N CYS A 44 9.32 4.29 3.93
CA CYS A 44 8.80 4.19 2.57
C CYS A 44 8.89 2.77 2.01
N LEU A 45 10.03 2.09 2.16
CA LEU A 45 10.21 0.71 1.73
C LEU A 45 9.30 -0.25 2.48
N VAL A 46 9.22 -0.11 3.80
CA VAL A 46 8.33 -0.94 4.64
C VAL A 46 6.88 -0.73 4.22
N GLY A 47 6.45 0.53 4.06
CA GLY A 47 5.12 0.86 3.58
C GLY A 47 4.81 0.24 2.22
N ALA A 48 5.74 0.38 1.26
CA ALA A 48 5.62 -0.17 -0.10
C ALA A 48 5.43 -1.69 -0.09
N VAL A 49 6.30 -2.42 0.60
CA VAL A 49 6.27 -3.89 0.63
C VAL A 49 5.01 -4.38 1.33
N VAL A 50 4.66 -3.80 2.47
CA VAL A 50 3.49 -4.20 3.26
C VAL A 50 2.20 -3.93 2.49
N CYS A 51 2.01 -2.72 1.98
CA CYS A 51 0.79 -2.36 1.24
C CYS A 51 0.71 -3.06 -0.12
N GLY A 52 1.83 -3.22 -0.83
CA GLY A 52 1.90 -3.99 -2.08
C GLY A 52 1.50 -5.45 -1.87
N PHE A 53 2.05 -6.10 -0.83
CA PHE A 53 1.70 -7.48 -0.50
C PHE A 53 0.24 -7.63 -0.05
N LEU A 54 -0.25 -6.72 0.79
CA LEU A 54 -1.65 -6.69 1.24
C LEU A 54 -2.61 -6.48 0.06
N ALA A 55 -2.31 -5.57 -0.86
CA ALA A 55 -3.12 -5.34 -2.06
C ALA A 55 -3.13 -6.56 -2.98
N MET A 56 -1.99 -7.24 -3.14
CA MET A 56 -1.90 -8.47 -3.92
C MET A 56 -2.70 -9.62 -3.29
N ARG A 57 -2.63 -9.76 -1.97
CA ARG A 57 -3.26 -10.87 -1.22
C ARG A 57 -4.76 -10.68 -1.02
N TYR A 58 -5.19 -9.45 -0.71
CA TYR A 58 -6.57 -9.15 -0.33
C TYR A 58 -7.37 -8.42 -1.42
N GLY A 59 -6.72 -7.97 -2.51
CA GLY A 59 -7.39 -7.33 -3.65
C GLY A 59 -8.29 -6.18 -3.22
N ASP A 60 -9.55 -6.23 -3.61
CA ASP A 60 -10.54 -5.18 -3.34
C ASP A 60 -10.86 -5.01 -1.84
N ASN A 61 -10.67 -6.05 -1.02
CA ASN A 61 -10.86 -5.94 0.42
C ASN A 61 -9.81 -5.05 1.09
N PHE A 62 -8.59 -4.99 0.53
CA PHE A 62 -7.58 -4.03 0.96
C PHE A 62 -8.02 -2.61 0.64
N TRP A 63 -8.42 -2.36 -0.61
CA TRP A 63 -8.84 -1.03 -1.07
C TRP A 63 -10.07 -0.50 -0.32
N ARG A 64 -11.08 -1.35 -0.08
CA ARG A 64 -12.25 -0.97 0.73
C ARG A 64 -11.88 -0.53 2.14
N LYS A 65 -10.93 -1.24 2.77
CA LYS A 65 -10.43 -0.86 4.11
C LYS A 65 -9.59 0.42 4.03
N ALA A 66 -8.69 0.53 3.05
CA ALA A 66 -7.85 1.71 2.86
C ALA A 66 -8.68 2.98 2.67
N ILE A 67 -9.68 2.95 1.79
CA ILE A 67 -10.61 4.08 1.57
C ILE A 67 -11.39 4.40 2.84
N ARG A 68 -11.85 3.39 3.58
CA ARG A 68 -12.57 3.61 4.86
C ARG A 68 -11.68 4.30 5.88
N TYR A 69 -10.42 3.88 6.03
CA TYR A 69 -9.47 4.55 6.91
C TYR A 69 -9.17 5.98 6.44
N TRP A 70 -9.07 6.22 5.14
CA TRP A 70 -8.84 7.56 4.58
C TRP A 70 -10.02 8.52 4.83
N TYR A 71 -11.26 8.02 4.76
CA TYR A 71 -12.45 8.82 5.07
C TYR A 71 -12.60 9.16 6.55
N TRP A 72 -11.98 8.38 7.43
CA TRP A 72 -12.03 8.55 8.88
C TRP A 72 -10.86 9.38 9.44
N TRP A 73 -9.93 9.77 8.58
CA TRP A 73 -8.76 10.57 8.92
C TRP A 73 -9.00 12.04 8.59
#